data_AF-A0A6J7PAR6-F1
#
_entry.id   AF-A0A6J7PAR6-F1
#
_cell.length_a   1.000
_cell.length_b   1.000
_cell.length_c   1.000
_cell.angle_alpha   90.00
_cell.angle_beta   90.00
_cell.angle_gamma   90.00
#
_symmetry.space_group_name_H-M   'P 1'
#
loop_
_entity.id
_entity.type
_entity.pdbx_description
1 polymer ?
#
loop_
_entity_poly.entity_id
_entity_poly.type
_entity_poly.pdbx_seq_one_letter_code
_entity_poly.pdbx_strand_id
1 'polypeptide(L)'
;MASAVVVSDAERSTIHASFFSLVCASVGLLGVGVGTLLSPGAGGALGWTLHTLGWILVSLAIIAHIDHLSNRLGRSAVVCGILASVAQAVADAPFALDPDRVLQVAWVNFYTIMWAVAALLAAASLALVAVRKEKLMEQHIALGETGKFAVEDYQTTVHASFLSLMSGALAFLLTGIGWLMLIDGGGSSAKLAWALLTLGSLLLAVAIIAHIEHLTMSIGRAAIWLGAAAAVLSALGSIPGYFAATGDNSIGGELTWIMWGVSCVLAALALAIVAMRRRAQRSRTAAA
;
A
#
# COMPACT_ATOMS: atom_id res chain seq x y z
N MET A 1 29.19 31.08 10.81
CA MET A 1 28.50 30.28 11.84
C MET A 1 27.11 29.96 11.31
N ALA A 2 26.88 28.73 10.87
CA ALA A 2 25.55 28.30 10.42
C ALA A 2 24.64 28.18 11.65
N SER A 3 23.59 28.99 11.71
CA SER A 3 22.55 28.88 12.73
C SER A 3 21.85 27.54 12.51
N ALA A 4 21.93 26.63 13.49
CA ALA A 4 21.21 25.37 13.44
C ALA A 4 19.72 25.68 13.39
N VAL A 5 19.08 25.44 12.24
CA VAL A 5 17.62 25.55 12.11
C VAL A 5 17.02 24.49 13.02
N VAL A 6 16.56 24.91 14.20
CA VAL A 6 15.84 24.06 15.14
C VAL A 6 14.44 23.86 14.56
N VAL A 7 14.28 22.79 13.77
CA VAL A 7 12.97 22.33 13.32
C VAL A 7 12.17 21.98 14.57
N SER A 8 11.06 22.67 14.79
CA SER A 8 10.22 22.44 15.96
C SER A 8 9.62 21.02 15.95
N ASP A 9 9.47 20.41 17.13
CA ASP A 9 8.80 19.10 17.26
C ASP A 9 7.36 19.10 16.72
N ALA A 10 6.74 20.27 16.66
CA ALA A 10 5.42 20.47 16.06
C ALA A 10 5.42 20.12 14.56
N GLU A 11 6.41 20.58 13.79
CA GLU A 11 6.52 20.28 12.36
C GLU A 11 6.74 18.79 12.09
N ARG A 12 7.58 18.12 12.88
CA ARG A 12 7.85 16.67 12.76
C ARG A 12 6.62 15.79 13.00
N SER A 13 5.63 16.31 13.72
CA SER A 13 4.40 15.57 14.07
C SER A 13 3.26 15.73 13.04
N THR A 14 3.45 16.56 12.01
CA THR A 14 2.35 16.97 11.12
C THR A 14 1.99 15.88 10.11
N ILE A 15 0.74 15.44 10.13
CA ILE A 15 0.22 14.55 9.08
C ILE A 15 -0.17 15.40 7.86
N HIS A 16 0.57 15.26 6.75
CA HIS A 16 0.34 16.08 5.55
C HIS A 16 -0.88 15.66 4.73
N ALA A 17 -1.32 14.39 4.83
CA ALA A 17 -2.47 13.90 4.10
C ALA A 17 -3.77 14.63 4.49
N SER A 18 -4.66 14.82 3.50
CA SER A 18 -5.99 15.35 3.75
C SER A 18 -6.86 14.34 4.50
N PHE A 19 -7.71 14.82 5.41
CA PHE A 19 -8.65 13.96 6.14
C PHE A 19 -9.55 13.17 5.19
N PHE A 20 -10.07 13.83 4.15
CA PHE A 20 -10.91 13.19 3.14
C PHE A 20 -10.19 12.06 2.41
N SER A 21 -8.93 12.25 2.00
CA SER A 21 -8.11 11.21 1.38
C SER A 21 -7.93 10.00 2.31
N LEU A 22 -7.58 10.24 3.58
CA LEU A 22 -7.41 9.17 4.57
C LEU A 22 -8.70 8.38 4.82
N VAL A 23 -9.85 9.07 4.91
CA VAL A 23 -11.16 8.42 5.07
C VAL A 23 -11.53 7.62 3.83
N CYS A 24 -11.36 8.18 2.63
CA CYS A 24 -11.67 7.46 1.39
C CYS A 24 -10.80 6.20 1.24
N ALA A 25 -9.50 6.29 1.53
CA ALA A 25 -8.62 5.13 1.49
C ALA A 25 -8.97 4.09 2.58
N SER A 26 -9.33 4.53 3.78
CA SER A 26 -9.77 3.65 4.86
C SER A 26 -11.07 2.91 4.50
N VAL A 27 -12.10 3.62 4.03
CA VAL A 27 -13.36 3.02 3.59
C VAL A 27 -13.13 2.11 2.38
N GLY A 28 -12.27 2.50 1.44
CA GLY A 28 -11.90 1.70 0.28
C GLY A 28 -11.28 0.36 0.69
N LEU A 29 -10.24 0.38 1.53
CA LEU A 29 -9.59 -0.84 2.04
C LEU A 29 -10.52 -1.69 2.91
N LEU A 30 -11.45 -1.06 3.65
CA LEU A 30 -12.47 -1.79 4.39
C LEU A 30 -13.42 -2.53 3.43
N GLY A 31 -13.84 -1.86 2.36
CA GLY A 31 -14.63 -2.46 1.28
C GLY A 31 -13.92 -3.64 0.63
N VAL A 32 -12.63 -3.49 0.30
CA VAL A 32 -11.80 -4.61 -0.18
C VAL A 32 -11.81 -5.74 0.84
N GLY A 33 -11.39 -5.49 2.09
CA GLY A 33 -11.27 -6.54 3.10
C GLY A 33 -12.58 -7.26 3.40
N VAL A 34 -13.69 -6.53 3.55
CA VAL A 34 -15.01 -7.14 3.74
C VAL A 34 -15.43 -7.92 2.50
N GLY A 35 -15.22 -7.37 1.29
CA GLY A 35 -15.49 -8.08 0.05
C GLY A 35 -14.68 -9.36 -0.07
N THR A 36 -13.41 -9.36 0.36
CA THR A 36 -12.52 -10.53 0.37
C THR A 36 -13.05 -11.60 1.31
N LEU A 37 -13.56 -11.21 2.48
CA LEU A 37 -14.13 -12.15 3.45
C LEU A 37 -15.47 -12.73 3.01
N LEU A 38 -16.21 -12.02 2.16
CA LEU A 38 -17.48 -12.49 1.60
C LEU A 38 -17.30 -13.34 0.33
N SER A 39 -16.19 -13.17 -0.39
CA SER A 39 -15.98 -13.80 -1.71
C SER A 39 -15.78 -15.33 -1.66
N PRO A 40 -15.12 -15.93 -0.66
CA PRO A 40 -15.15 -17.37 -0.43
C PRO A 40 -16.58 -17.81 -0.02
N GLY A 41 -17.35 -18.33 -0.98
CA GLY A 41 -18.69 -18.87 -0.74
C GLY A 41 -19.84 -17.94 -1.16
N ALA A 42 -20.86 -17.79 -0.29
CA ALA A 42 -22.18 -17.22 -0.62
C ALA A 42 -22.20 -15.70 -0.95
N GLY A 43 -21.07 -14.99 -0.90
CA GLY A 43 -21.04 -13.53 -1.13
C GLY A 43 -21.14 -13.10 -2.59
N GLY A 44 -20.95 -14.01 -3.55
CA GLY A 44 -21.26 -13.81 -4.96
C GLY A 44 -20.81 -12.45 -5.53
N ALA A 45 -21.67 -11.82 -6.33
CA ALA A 45 -21.40 -10.52 -6.96
C ALA A 45 -21.15 -9.37 -5.96
N LEU A 46 -21.70 -9.45 -4.73
CA LEU A 46 -21.54 -8.40 -3.73
C LEU A 46 -20.10 -8.31 -3.23
N GLY A 47 -19.44 -9.44 -2.97
CA GLY A 47 -18.04 -9.49 -2.54
C GLY A 47 -17.11 -8.82 -3.57
N TRP A 48 -17.27 -9.19 -4.84
CA TRP A 48 -16.52 -8.62 -5.97
C TRP A 48 -16.86 -7.14 -6.24
N THR A 49 -18.11 -6.74 -6.02
CA THR A 49 -18.51 -5.33 -6.13
C THR A 49 -17.81 -4.49 -5.06
N LEU A 50 -17.76 -4.97 -3.82
CA LEU A 50 -17.07 -4.28 -2.72
C LEU A 50 -15.56 -4.19 -2.97
N HIS A 51 -14.93 -5.22 -3.53
CA HIS A 51 -13.56 -5.17 -4.03
C HIS A 51 -13.34 -4.05 -5.05
N THR A 52 -14.14 -4.08 -6.12
CA THR A 52 -14.02 -3.14 -7.24
C THR A 52 -14.19 -1.70 -6.77
N LEU A 53 -15.27 -1.43 -6.02
CA LEU A 53 -15.54 -0.10 -5.45
C LEU A 53 -14.49 0.30 -4.42
N GLY A 54 -13.98 -0.65 -3.64
CA GLY A 54 -12.94 -0.42 -2.66
C GLY A 54 -11.66 0.13 -3.30
N TRP A 55 -11.19 -0.50 -4.38
CA TRP A 55 -10.02 -0.02 -5.12
C TRP A 55 -10.26 1.32 -5.84
N ILE A 56 -11.46 1.53 -6.38
CA ILE A 56 -11.85 2.84 -6.94
C ILE A 56 -11.77 3.94 -5.88
N LEU A 57 -12.25 3.67 -4.65
CA LEU A 57 -12.15 4.63 -3.55
C LEU A 57 -10.70 4.90 -3.13
N VAL A 58 -9.83 3.89 -3.16
CA VAL A 58 -8.38 4.06 -2.93
C VAL A 58 -7.78 4.95 -4.03
N SER A 59 -8.13 4.75 -5.31
CA SER A 59 -7.68 5.62 -6.40
C SER A 59 -8.15 7.06 -6.21
N LEU A 60 -9.44 7.25 -5.88
CA LEU A 60 -10.02 8.56 -5.63
C LEU A 60 -9.38 9.26 -4.43
N ALA A 61 -8.99 8.52 -3.40
CA ALA A 61 -8.26 9.07 -2.26
C ALA A 61 -6.93 9.71 -2.68
N ILE A 62 -6.21 9.07 -3.61
CA ILE A 62 -4.95 9.60 -4.15
C ILE A 62 -5.23 10.79 -5.07
N ILE A 63 -6.23 10.69 -5.96
CA ILE A 63 -6.63 11.74 -6.90
C ILE A 63 -7.06 13.02 -6.16
N ALA A 64 -7.85 12.89 -5.09
CA ALA A 64 -8.32 14.02 -4.28
C ALA A 64 -7.19 14.81 -3.62
N HIS A 65 -5.97 14.28 -3.63
CA HIS A 65 -4.79 14.95 -3.09
C HIS A 65 -3.62 14.99 -4.10
N ILE A 66 -3.93 14.88 -5.39
CA ILE A 66 -2.92 14.67 -6.44
C ILE A 66 -1.91 15.81 -6.54
N ASP A 67 -2.33 17.07 -6.43
CA ASP A 67 -1.43 18.21 -6.56
C ASP A 67 -0.40 18.25 -5.43
N HIS A 68 -0.89 18.09 -4.19
CA HIS A 68 -0.02 18.04 -3.02
C HIS A 68 0.93 16.84 -3.05
N LEU A 69 0.41 15.65 -3.39
CA LEU A 69 1.22 14.45 -3.51
C LEU A 69 2.23 14.55 -4.65
N SER A 70 1.86 15.15 -5.79
CA SER A 70 2.75 15.28 -6.95
C SER A 70 3.93 16.20 -6.68
N ASN A 71 3.71 17.26 -5.90
CA ASN A 71 4.77 18.17 -5.49
C ASN A 71 5.76 17.50 -4.53
N ARG A 72 5.26 16.76 -3.53
CA ARG A 72 6.11 16.04 -2.55
C ARG A 72 6.78 14.79 -3.12
N LEU A 73 6.00 13.89 -3.69
CA LEU A 73 6.42 12.54 -4.07
C LEU A 73 6.92 12.47 -5.52
N GLY A 74 6.59 13.46 -6.35
CA GLY A 74 6.82 13.46 -7.79
C GLY A 74 5.60 12.94 -8.56
N ARG A 75 5.20 13.66 -9.61
CA ARG A 75 4.00 13.35 -10.41
C ARG A 75 4.00 11.92 -10.95
N SER A 76 5.13 11.43 -11.46
CA SER A 76 5.22 10.07 -12.02
C SER A 76 4.94 8.99 -10.97
N ALA A 77 5.46 9.16 -9.74
CA ALA A 77 5.20 8.23 -8.65
C ALA A 77 3.70 8.19 -8.31
N VAL A 78 3.06 9.36 -8.21
CA VAL A 78 1.63 9.46 -7.92
C VAL A 78 0.78 8.83 -9.01
N VAL A 79 1.11 9.07 -10.28
CA VAL A 79 0.42 8.45 -11.43
C VAL A 79 0.55 6.93 -11.36
N CYS A 80 1.75 6.38 -11.11
CA CYS A 80 1.93 4.94 -10.93
C CYS A 80 1.07 4.39 -9.78
N GLY A 81 1.00 5.10 -8.65
CA GLY A 81 0.14 4.70 -7.52
C GLY A 81 -1.35 4.68 -7.87
N ILE A 82 -1.83 5.68 -8.61
CA ILE A 82 -3.22 5.71 -9.10
C ILE A 82 -3.46 4.52 -10.03
N LEU A 83 -2.60 4.33 -11.04
CA LEU A 83 -2.74 3.24 -12.00
C LEU A 83 -2.66 1.86 -11.34
N ALA A 84 -1.88 1.69 -10.28
CA ALA A 84 -1.84 0.45 -9.51
C ALA A 84 -3.21 0.10 -8.92
N SER A 85 -3.85 1.04 -8.23
CA SER A 85 -5.19 0.83 -7.67
C SER A 85 -6.27 0.67 -8.75
N VAL A 86 -6.17 1.39 -9.87
CA VAL A 86 -7.08 1.22 -11.02
C VAL A 86 -6.93 -0.17 -11.64
N ALA A 87 -5.70 -0.68 -11.77
CA ALA A 87 -5.43 -2.01 -12.30
C ALA A 87 -6.09 -3.10 -11.44
N GLN A 88 -6.09 -2.96 -10.11
CA GLN A 88 -6.81 -3.87 -9.21
C GLN A 88 -8.33 -3.78 -9.38
N ALA A 89 -8.89 -2.57 -9.46
CA ALA A 89 -10.32 -2.40 -9.73
C ALA A 89 -10.73 -3.05 -11.07
N VAL A 90 -9.91 -2.90 -12.10
CA VAL A 90 -10.13 -3.52 -13.42
C VAL A 90 -10.01 -5.04 -13.37
N ALA A 91 -9.11 -5.58 -12.54
CA ALA A 91 -9.01 -7.02 -12.31
C ALA A 91 -10.30 -7.60 -11.72
N ASP A 92 -10.91 -6.89 -10.78
CA ASP A 92 -12.05 -7.36 -10.00
C ASP A 92 -13.41 -7.14 -10.71
N ALA A 93 -13.51 -6.11 -11.56
CA ALA A 93 -14.75 -5.69 -12.20
C ALA A 93 -15.50 -6.80 -12.99
N PRO A 94 -14.83 -7.68 -13.76
CA PRO A 94 -15.52 -8.76 -14.46
C PRO A 94 -16.31 -9.69 -13.52
N PHE A 95 -15.78 -9.97 -12.34
CA PHE A 95 -16.40 -10.86 -11.35
C PHE A 95 -17.52 -10.17 -10.55
N ALA A 96 -17.50 -8.84 -10.47
CA ALA A 96 -18.60 -8.06 -9.92
C ALA A 96 -19.85 -8.11 -10.81
N LEU A 97 -19.66 -8.17 -12.13
CA LEU A 97 -20.74 -8.28 -13.11
C LEU A 97 -21.24 -9.72 -13.24
N ASP A 98 -20.32 -10.68 -13.21
CA ASP A 98 -20.59 -12.08 -13.48
C ASP A 98 -19.59 -12.95 -12.68
N PRO A 99 -19.96 -13.36 -11.45
CA PRO A 99 -19.08 -14.10 -10.55
C PRO A 99 -18.62 -15.45 -11.12
N ASP A 100 -19.42 -16.08 -11.98
CA ASP A 100 -19.13 -17.40 -12.56
C ASP A 100 -17.91 -17.37 -13.49
N ARG A 101 -17.44 -16.18 -13.87
CA ARG A 101 -16.16 -16.00 -14.58
C ARG A 101 -14.96 -16.53 -13.80
N VAL A 102 -15.04 -16.68 -12.48
CA VAL A 102 -13.98 -17.31 -11.68
C VAL A 102 -13.72 -18.77 -12.08
N LEU A 103 -14.72 -19.43 -12.69
CA LEU A 103 -14.60 -20.81 -13.18
C LEU A 103 -13.93 -20.89 -14.56
N GLN A 104 -13.66 -19.74 -15.19
CA GLN A 104 -13.10 -19.65 -16.54
C GLN A 104 -11.61 -19.27 -16.47
N VAL A 105 -10.74 -20.16 -16.92
CA VAL A 105 -9.27 -19.99 -16.88
C VAL A 105 -8.80 -18.66 -17.50
N ALA A 106 -9.42 -18.22 -18.60
CA ALA A 106 -9.07 -16.96 -19.25
C ALA A 106 -9.25 -15.74 -18.32
N TRP A 107 -10.33 -15.70 -17.54
CA TRP A 107 -10.61 -14.62 -16.60
C TRP A 107 -9.74 -14.70 -15.36
N VAL A 108 -9.44 -15.90 -14.86
CA VAL A 108 -8.46 -16.10 -13.77
C VAL A 108 -7.06 -15.64 -14.17
N ASN A 109 -6.63 -15.94 -15.41
CA ASN A 109 -5.35 -15.46 -15.93
C ASN A 109 -5.34 -13.94 -16.09
N PHE A 110 -6.42 -13.36 -16.61
CA PHE A 110 -6.57 -11.90 -16.70
C PHE A 110 -6.47 -11.24 -15.32
N TYR A 111 -7.20 -11.76 -14.33
CA TYR A 111 -7.14 -11.31 -12.94
C TYR A 111 -5.70 -11.32 -12.43
N THR A 112 -5.02 -12.47 -12.54
CA THR A 112 -3.64 -12.67 -12.09
C THR A 112 -2.66 -11.70 -12.75
N ILE A 113 -2.79 -11.47 -14.07
CA ILE A 113 -1.97 -10.51 -14.81
C ILE A 113 -2.20 -9.09 -14.30
N MET A 114 -3.46 -8.68 -14.14
CA MET A 114 -3.78 -7.32 -13.69
C MET A 114 -3.34 -7.07 -12.24
N TRP A 115 -3.42 -8.10 -11.38
CA TRP A 115 -2.85 -8.07 -10.03
C TRP A 115 -1.33 -7.93 -10.03
N ALA A 116 -0.64 -8.65 -10.91
CA ALA A 116 0.79 -8.48 -11.10
C ALA A 116 1.15 -7.07 -11.58
N VAL A 117 0.46 -6.56 -12.59
CA VAL A 117 0.65 -5.20 -13.12
C VAL A 117 0.46 -4.17 -12.02
N ALA A 118 -0.59 -4.30 -11.20
CA ALA A 118 -0.83 -3.41 -10.08
C ALA A 118 0.33 -3.40 -9.08
N ALA A 119 0.84 -4.58 -8.69
CA ALA A 119 1.97 -4.68 -7.78
C ALA A 119 3.25 -4.08 -8.39
N LEU A 120 3.53 -4.32 -9.67
CA LEU A 120 4.68 -3.72 -10.36
C LEU A 120 4.57 -2.19 -10.45
N LEU A 121 3.36 -1.65 -10.68
CA LEU A 121 3.12 -0.21 -10.66
C LEU A 121 3.29 0.39 -9.25
N ALA A 122 2.86 -0.32 -8.20
CA ALA A 122 3.09 0.08 -6.82
C ALA A 122 4.59 0.07 -6.46
N ALA A 123 5.33 -0.93 -6.94
CA ALA A 123 6.78 -1.01 -6.81
C ALA A 123 7.47 0.19 -7.48
N ALA A 124 7.09 0.47 -8.74
CA ALA A 124 7.62 1.61 -9.50
C ALA A 124 7.29 2.95 -8.83
N SER A 125 6.08 3.09 -8.29
CA SER A 125 5.67 4.26 -7.51
C SER A 125 6.64 4.52 -6.35
N LEU A 126 6.85 3.53 -5.46
CA LEU A 126 7.73 3.67 -4.31
C LEU A 126 9.20 3.90 -4.69
N ALA A 127 9.70 3.22 -5.73
CA ALA A 127 11.04 3.42 -6.24
C ALA A 127 11.23 4.86 -6.77
N LEU A 128 10.25 5.39 -7.50
CA LEU A 128 10.28 6.79 -7.97
C LEU A 128 10.24 7.79 -6.82
N VAL A 129 9.51 7.50 -5.74
CA VAL A 129 9.55 8.30 -4.51
C VAL A 129 10.94 8.27 -3.87
N ALA A 130 11.60 7.11 -3.84
CA ALA A 130 12.96 6.97 -3.31
C ALA A 130 13.96 7.80 -4.13
N VAL A 131 13.92 7.70 -5.46
CA VAL A 131 14.76 8.49 -6.38
C VAL A 131 14.50 9.99 -6.25
N ARG A 132 13.23 10.40 -6.12
CA ARG A 132 12.85 11.80 -5.87
C ARG A 132 13.46 12.30 -4.56
N LYS A 133 13.38 11.49 -3.50
CA LYS A 133 13.95 11.83 -2.19
C LYS A 133 15.47 12.01 -2.27
N GLU A 134 16.17 11.11 -2.94
CA GLU A 134 17.62 11.19 -3.14
C GLU A 134 18.02 12.49 -3.86
N LYS A 135 17.35 12.80 -4.99
CA LYS A 135 17.58 14.05 -5.73
C LYS A 135 17.34 15.31 -4.89
N LEU A 136 16.29 15.31 -4.07
CA LEU A 136 16.00 16.44 -3.17
C LEU A 136 17.07 16.60 -2.09
N MET A 137 17.62 15.49 -1.59
CA MET A 137 18.72 15.51 -0.62
C MET A 137 20.02 16.05 -1.25
N GLU A 138 20.36 15.62 -2.47
CA GLU A 138 21.51 16.14 -3.21
C GLU A 138 21.40 17.64 -3.47
N GLN A 139 20.21 18.11 -3.88
CA GLN A 139 19.94 19.53 -4.08
C GLN A 139 20.02 20.33 -2.78
N HIS A 140 19.53 19.78 -1.66
CA HIS A 140 19.65 20.41 -0.34
C HIS A 140 21.10 20.55 0.10
N ILE A 141 21.95 19.53 -0.11
CA ILE A 141 23.37 19.60 0.21
C ILE A 141 24.05 20.67 -0.63
N ALA A 142 23.82 20.67 -1.96
CA ALA A 142 24.39 21.66 -2.87
C ALA A 142 23.95 23.10 -2.53
N LEU A 143 22.67 23.32 -2.19
CA LEU A 143 22.17 24.65 -1.81
C LEU A 143 22.67 25.08 -0.41
N GLY A 144 22.84 24.13 0.51
CA GLY A 144 23.41 24.36 1.83
C GLY A 144 24.86 24.82 1.79
N GLU A 145 25.66 24.25 0.89
CA GLU A 145 27.02 24.71 0.63
C GLU A 145 27.07 26.15 0.08
N THR A 146 26.02 26.59 -0.63
CA THR A 146 25.91 27.96 -1.16
C THR A 146 25.28 28.97 -0.18
N GLY A 147 24.86 28.55 1.02
CA GLY A 147 24.27 29.43 2.04
C GLY A 147 22.87 29.98 1.69
N LYS A 148 22.19 29.41 0.68
CA LYS A 148 20.88 29.87 0.18
C LYS A 148 19.71 29.02 0.68
N PHE A 149 19.66 28.68 1.97
CA PHE A 149 18.53 27.94 2.52
C PHE A 149 17.31 28.85 2.71
N ALA A 150 16.28 28.66 1.89
CA ALA A 150 14.95 29.20 2.14
C ALA A 150 14.13 28.22 2.99
N VAL A 151 13.42 28.73 3.99
CA VAL A 151 12.61 27.96 4.96
C VAL A 151 11.46 27.18 4.30
N GLU A 152 11.07 27.54 3.08
CA GLU A 152 9.97 26.88 2.34
C GLU A 152 10.30 25.46 1.85
N ASP A 153 11.57 25.08 1.75
CA ASP A 153 11.96 23.76 1.21
C ASP A 153 11.60 22.59 2.13
N TYR A 154 11.40 22.83 3.43
CA TYR A 154 11.13 21.77 4.42
C TYR A 154 9.77 21.08 4.17
N GLN A 155 8.79 21.80 3.62
CA GLN A 155 7.43 21.29 3.38
C GLN A 155 7.35 20.29 2.21
N THR A 156 8.38 20.23 1.35
CA THR A 156 8.42 19.31 0.20
C THR A 156 9.01 17.94 0.53
N THR A 157 9.48 17.75 1.77
CA THR A 157 10.31 16.59 2.10
C THR A 157 9.51 15.28 2.24
N VAL A 158 10.05 14.21 1.66
CA VAL A 158 9.57 12.85 1.83
C VAL A 158 10.11 12.32 3.16
N HIS A 159 9.22 12.20 4.15
CA HIS A 159 9.57 11.75 5.49
C HIS A 159 10.06 10.30 5.55
N ALA A 160 9.53 9.45 4.67
CA ALA A 160 9.85 8.02 4.67
C ALA A 160 11.34 7.75 4.49
N SER A 161 11.91 6.93 5.37
CA SER A 161 13.03 6.03 5.12
C SER A 161 13.45 5.80 3.66
N PHE A 162 14.68 6.09 3.19
CA PHE A 162 15.11 5.53 1.88
C PHE A 162 15.04 4.00 1.94
N LEU A 163 15.54 3.39 3.03
CA LEU A 163 15.42 1.96 3.28
C LEU A 163 13.96 1.51 3.32
N SER A 164 13.08 2.26 3.99
CA SER A 164 11.64 1.95 4.02
C SER A 164 11.01 1.96 2.62
N LEU A 165 11.31 2.97 1.82
CA LEU A 165 10.79 3.09 0.45
C LEU A 165 11.33 1.98 -0.46
N MET A 166 12.63 1.66 -0.39
CA MET A 166 13.23 0.60 -1.19
C MET A 166 12.76 -0.79 -0.77
N SER A 167 12.64 -1.07 0.54
CA SER A 167 12.07 -2.32 1.03
C SER A 167 10.61 -2.47 0.63
N GLY A 168 9.82 -1.40 0.66
CA GLY A 168 8.46 -1.38 0.16
C GLY A 168 8.38 -1.60 -1.35
N ALA A 169 9.25 -0.94 -2.13
CA ALA A 169 9.33 -1.14 -3.58
C ALA A 169 9.69 -2.59 -3.92
N LEU A 170 10.69 -3.16 -3.25
CA LEU A 170 11.08 -4.55 -3.42
C LEU A 170 9.96 -5.51 -3.01
N ALA A 171 9.25 -5.23 -1.91
CA ALA A 171 8.11 -6.02 -1.48
C ALA A 171 7.04 -6.16 -2.58
N PHE A 172 6.64 -5.05 -3.19
CA PHE A 172 5.68 -5.06 -4.29
C PHE A 172 6.25 -5.66 -5.58
N LEU A 173 7.55 -5.51 -5.84
CA LEU A 173 8.22 -6.14 -6.98
C LEU A 173 8.17 -7.67 -6.86
N LEU A 174 8.56 -8.23 -5.71
CA LEU A 174 8.48 -9.67 -5.45
C LEU A 174 7.04 -10.15 -5.54
N THR A 175 6.08 -9.37 -5.03
CA THR A 175 4.65 -9.68 -5.12
C THR A 175 4.19 -9.76 -6.57
N GLY A 176 4.55 -8.78 -7.40
CA GLY A 176 4.18 -8.75 -8.82
C GLY A 176 4.79 -9.90 -9.62
N ILE A 177 6.07 -10.21 -9.40
CA ILE A 177 6.73 -11.37 -10.02
C ILE A 177 6.05 -12.67 -9.56
N GLY A 178 5.73 -12.79 -8.26
CA GLY A 178 5.01 -13.94 -7.72
C GLY A 178 3.68 -14.17 -8.43
N TRP A 179 2.87 -13.13 -8.62
CA TRP A 179 1.61 -13.24 -9.36
C TRP A 179 1.82 -13.67 -10.82
N LEU A 180 2.81 -13.13 -11.53
CA LEU A 180 3.10 -13.58 -12.91
C LEU A 180 3.46 -15.07 -12.96
N MET A 181 4.24 -15.54 -11.99
CA MET A 181 4.66 -16.95 -11.93
C MET A 181 3.51 -17.92 -11.64
N LEU A 182 2.41 -17.45 -11.03
CA LEU A 182 1.20 -18.27 -10.82
C LEU A 182 0.48 -18.60 -12.14
N ILE A 183 0.73 -17.86 -13.23
CA ILE A 183 0.10 -18.11 -14.54
C ILE A 183 0.56 -19.44 -15.15
N ASP A 184 1.84 -19.79 -14.98
CA ASP A 184 2.43 -21.00 -15.58
C ASP A 184 1.96 -22.30 -14.91
N GLY A 185 1.23 -22.23 -13.78
CA GLY A 185 0.46 -23.33 -13.17
C GLY A 185 1.23 -24.59 -12.71
N GLY A 186 2.55 -24.68 -12.95
CA GLY A 186 3.35 -25.87 -12.71
C GLY A 186 4.05 -25.91 -11.35
N GLY A 187 4.12 -27.09 -10.73
CA GLY A 187 4.55 -27.36 -9.34
C GLY A 187 5.69 -26.50 -8.78
N SER A 188 6.90 -26.52 -9.34
CA SER A 188 8.04 -25.76 -8.81
C SER A 188 7.89 -24.24 -8.99
N SER A 189 7.28 -23.80 -10.09
CA SER A 189 7.00 -22.38 -10.36
C SER A 189 5.99 -21.83 -9.36
N ALA A 190 4.91 -22.58 -9.08
CA ALA A 190 3.90 -22.21 -8.09
C ALA A 190 4.48 -22.10 -6.67
N LYS A 191 5.36 -23.02 -6.25
CA LYS A 191 6.06 -22.91 -4.97
C LYS A 191 6.88 -21.63 -4.86
N LEU A 192 7.67 -21.33 -5.90
CA LEU A 192 8.49 -20.13 -5.92
C LEU A 192 7.60 -18.87 -5.90
N ALA A 193 6.50 -18.86 -6.65
CA ALA A 193 5.54 -17.77 -6.63
C ALA A 193 5.00 -17.46 -5.23
N TRP A 194 4.52 -18.47 -4.50
CA TRP A 194 4.03 -18.31 -3.13
C TRP A 194 5.13 -17.90 -2.14
N ALA A 195 6.36 -18.37 -2.34
CA ALA A 195 7.51 -17.90 -1.56
C ALA A 195 7.79 -16.42 -1.80
N LEU A 196 7.72 -15.95 -3.05
CA LEU A 196 7.89 -14.53 -3.40
C LEU A 196 6.77 -13.65 -2.81
N LEU A 197 5.51 -14.10 -2.84
CA LEU A 197 4.37 -13.40 -2.22
C LEU A 197 4.54 -13.28 -0.69
N THR A 198 4.99 -14.36 -0.05
CA THR A 198 5.29 -14.41 1.39
C THR A 198 6.43 -13.44 1.74
N LEU A 199 7.56 -13.54 1.04
CA LEU A 199 8.73 -12.68 1.26
C LEU A 199 8.41 -11.21 0.97
N GLY A 200 7.62 -10.93 -0.07
CA GLY A 200 7.15 -9.59 -0.38
C GLY A 200 6.35 -8.99 0.78
N SER A 201 5.36 -9.73 1.29
CA SER A 201 4.55 -9.28 2.43
C SER A 201 5.38 -9.07 3.71
N LEU A 202 6.38 -9.93 3.97
CA LEU A 202 7.30 -9.76 5.11
C LEU A 202 8.21 -8.53 4.94
N LEU A 203 8.73 -8.29 3.73
CA LEU A 203 9.52 -7.09 3.42
C LEU A 203 8.69 -5.81 3.60
N LEU A 204 7.39 -5.85 3.31
CA LEU A 204 6.49 -4.73 3.57
C LEU A 204 6.37 -4.47 5.09
N ALA A 205 6.26 -5.51 5.91
CA ALA A 205 6.28 -5.37 7.37
C ALA A 205 7.60 -4.76 7.86
N VAL A 206 8.74 -5.23 7.32
CA VAL A 206 10.07 -4.67 7.63
C VAL A 206 10.15 -3.20 7.20
N ALA A 207 9.62 -2.83 6.03
CA ALA A 207 9.59 -1.45 5.57
C ALA A 207 8.83 -0.53 6.53
N ILE A 208 7.70 -1.00 7.08
CA ILE A 208 6.90 -0.27 8.08
C ILE A 208 7.67 -0.14 9.41
N ILE A 209 8.24 -1.24 9.89
CA ILE A 209 8.95 -1.28 11.19
C ILE A 209 10.26 -0.49 11.15
N ALA A 210 11.02 -0.54 10.05
CA ALA A 210 12.26 0.21 9.87
C ALA A 210 12.07 1.73 9.97
N HIS A 211 10.83 2.21 9.89
CA HIS A 211 10.49 3.63 10.01
C HIS A 211 9.63 3.93 11.26
N ILE A 212 9.57 3.00 12.23
CA ILE A 212 8.65 3.09 13.38
C ILE A 212 8.88 4.32 14.25
N GLU A 213 10.13 4.70 14.52
CA GLU A 213 10.44 5.85 15.39
C GLU A 213 9.89 7.15 14.81
N HIS A 214 10.11 7.35 13.51
CA HIS A 214 9.65 8.52 12.78
C HIS A 214 8.12 8.52 12.58
N LEU A 215 7.54 7.36 12.25
CA LEU A 215 6.08 7.22 12.11
C LEU A 215 5.35 7.40 13.45
N THR A 216 5.97 7.01 14.57
CA THR A 216 5.33 7.08 15.89
C THR A 216 5.01 8.53 16.29
N MET A 217 5.90 9.45 15.92
CA MET A 217 5.72 10.88 16.18
C MET A 217 4.58 11.49 15.36
N SER A 218 4.39 11.05 14.12
CA SER A 218 3.40 11.60 13.19
C SER A 218 2.04 10.90 13.29
N ILE A 219 1.99 9.59 13.04
CA ILE A 219 0.75 8.81 12.90
C ILE A 219 0.40 7.97 14.14
N GLY A 220 1.39 7.61 14.96
CA GLY A 220 1.21 6.90 16.22
C GLY A 220 1.40 5.38 16.17
N ARG A 221 1.81 4.81 17.31
CA ARG A 221 2.16 3.39 17.44
C ARG A 221 1.06 2.44 17.02
N ALA A 222 -0.20 2.73 17.40
CA ALA A 222 -1.32 1.85 17.11
C ALA A 222 -1.53 1.65 15.58
N ALA A 223 -1.49 2.72 14.80
CA ALA A 223 -1.62 2.63 13.35
C ALA A 223 -0.46 1.85 12.71
N ILE A 224 0.76 2.03 13.21
CA ILE A 224 1.95 1.33 12.71
C ILE A 224 1.85 -0.17 13.00
N TRP A 225 1.50 -0.55 14.23
CA TRP A 225 1.38 -1.97 14.60
C TRP A 225 0.26 -2.66 13.84
N LEU A 226 -0.88 -1.99 13.61
CA LEU A 226 -1.94 -2.52 12.77
C LEU A 226 -1.49 -2.70 11.31
N GLY A 227 -0.75 -1.73 10.75
CA GLY A 227 -0.19 -1.85 9.40
C GLY A 227 0.84 -2.97 9.29
N ALA A 228 1.73 -3.11 10.27
CA ALA A 228 2.70 -4.21 10.32
C ALA A 228 2.00 -5.57 10.49
N ALA A 229 0.99 -5.67 11.36
CA ALA A 229 0.18 -6.86 11.52
C ALA A 229 -0.58 -7.23 10.25
N ALA A 230 -1.11 -6.24 9.52
CA ALA A 230 -1.73 -6.46 8.21
C ALA A 230 -0.74 -7.11 7.23
N ALA A 231 0.47 -6.57 7.12
CA ALA A 231 1.51 -7.13 6.24
C ALA A 231 1.92 -8.55 6.66
N VAL A 232 2.04 -8.82 7.97
CA VAL A 232 2.33 -10.16 8.49
C VAL A 232 1.18 -11.14 8.20
N LEU A 233 -0.07 -10.75 8.37
CA LEU A 233 -1.22 -11.61 8.03
C LEU A 233 -1.26 -11.93 6.53
N SER A 234 -0.95 -10.95 5.67
CA SER A 234 -0.81 -11.19 4.22
C SER A 234 0.27 -12.23 3.92
N ALA A 235 1.41 -12.17 4.63
CA ALA A 235 2.47 -13.18 4.50
C ALA A 235 1.97 -14.56 4.95
N LEU A 236 1.33 -14.65 6.12
CA LEU A 236 0.79 -15.91 6.65
C LEU A 236 -0.28 -16.51 5.72
N GLY A 237 -1.09 -15.67 5.08
CA GLY A 237 -2.06 -16.11 4.07
C GLY A 237 -1.42 -16.72 2.83
N SER A 238 -0.17 -16.39 2.51
CA SER A 238 0.55 -16.92 1.34
C SER A 238 1.28 -18.24 1.63
N ILE A 239 1.53 -18.57 2.90
CA ILE A 239 2.25 -19.78 3.32
C ILE A 239 1.54 -21.08 2.90
N PRO A 240 0.21 -21.22 3.06
CA PRO A 240 -0.49 -22.43 2.62
C PRO A 240 -0.25 -22.77 1.15
N GLY A 241 -0.21 -21.76 0.27
CA GLY A 241 0.06 -21.95 -1.16
C GLY A 241 1.43 -22.56 -1.46
N TYR A 242 2.45 -22.26 -0.65
CA TYR A 242 3.78 -22.85 -0.77
C TYR A 242 3.77 -24.36 -0.50
N PHE A 243 3.01 -24.81 0.50
CA PHE A 243 2.89 -26.22 0.86
C PHE A 243 1.83 -26.96 0.02
N ALA A 244 0.81 -26.25 -0.46
CA ALA A 244 -0.31 -26.78 -1.24
C ALA A 244 0.02 -27.03 -2.72
N ALA A 245 1.11 -26.48 -3.26
CA ALA A 245 1.54 -26.69 -4.65
C ALA A 245 1.89 -28.17 -5.02
N THR A 246 1.57 -29.13 -4.16
CA THR A 246 1.77 -30.58 -4.35
C THR A 246 0.50 -31.43 -4.18
N GLY A 247 -0.68 -30.85 -3.96
CA GLY A 247 -1.92 -31.62 -3.81
C GLY A 247 -3.16 -30.77 -3.51
N ASP A 248 -4.33 -31.34 -3.76
CA ASP A 248 -5.66 -30.72 -3.67
C ASP A 248 -5.91 -30.16 -2.25
N ASN A 249 -5.87 -28.83 -2.11
CA ASN A 249 -5.89 -28.16 -0.80
C ASN A 249 -6.87 -26.97 -0.83
N SER A 250 -8.16 -27.28 -0.89
CA SER A 250 -9.25 -26.30 -0.75
C SER A 250 -9.12 -25.43 0.50
N ILE A 251 -8.67 -26.01 1.61
CA ILE A 251 -8.42 -25.32 2.90
C ILE A 251 -7.34 -24.23 2.76
N GLY A 252 -6.30 -24.48 1.94
CA GLY A 252 -5.22 -23.53 1.74
C GLY A 252 -5.70 -22.27 1.02
N GLY A 253 -6.54 -22.44 0.00
CA GLY A 253 -7.14 -21.32 -0.73
C GLY A 253 -8.04 -20.46 0.16
N GLU A 254 -8.97 -21.06 0.91
CA GLU A 254 -9.86 -20.33 1.81
C GLU A 254 -9.09 -19.52 2.87
N LEU A 255 -8.06 -20.13 3.47
CA LEU A 255 -7.22 -19.46 4.46
C LEU A 255 -6.49 -18.26 3.87
N THR A 256 -6.00 -18.34 2.63
CA THR A 256 -5.38 -17.20 1.92
C THR A 256 -6.35 -16.03 1.81
N TRP A 257 -7.59 -16.28 1.36
CA TRP A 257 -8.60 -15.24 1.23
C TRP A 257 -8.98 -14.62 2.58
N ILE A 258 -9.17 -15.44 3.62
CA ILE A 258 -9.50 -14.95 4.96
C ILE A 258 -8.37 -14.06 5.49
N MET A 259 -7.13 -14.53 5.44
CA MET A 259 -5.98 -13.77 5.97
C MET A 259 -5.76 -12.47 5.20
N TRP A 260 -5.97 -12.48 3.88
CA TRP A 260 -5.87 -11.29 3.06
C TRP A 260 -7.01 -10.29 3.33
N GLY A 261 -8.23 -10.77 3.53
CA GLY A 261 -9.37 -9.95 3.92
C GLY A 261 -9.17 -9.27 5.27
N VAL A 262 -8.74 -10.04 6.29
CA VAL A 262 -8.40 -9.49 7.61
C VAL A 262 -7.25 -8.49 7.51
N SER A 263 -6.23 -8.77 6.69
CA SER A 263 -5.13 -7.83 6.43
C SER A 263 -5.63 -6.48 5.93
N CYS A 264 -6.52 -6.47 4.93
CA CYS A 264 -7.12 -5.24 4.41
C CYS A 264 -7.95 -4.50 5.47
N VAL A 265 -8.71 -5.21 6.30
CA VAL A 265 -9.46 -4.61 7.43
C VAL A 265 -8.50 -3.95 8.42
N LEU A 266 -7.40 -4.60 8.80
CA LEU A 266 -6.40 -4.01 9.70
C LEU A 266 -5.73 -2.77 9.09
N ALA A 267 -5.42 -2.80 7.79
CA ALA A 267 -4.89 -1.64 7.07
C ALA A 267 -5.91 -0.48 7.04
N ALA A 268 -7.19 -0.78 6.82
CA ALA A 268 -8.27 0.20 6.89
C ALA A 268 -8.39 0.85 8.27
N LEU A 269 -8.31 0.05 9.34
CA LEU A 269 -8.31 0.54 10.73
C LEU A 269 -7.08 1.39 11.03
N ALA A 270 -5.90 1.00 10.54
CA ALA A 270 -4.69 1.82 10.66
C ALA A 270 -4.91 3.21 10.06
N LEU A 271 -5.44 3.30 8.83
CA LEU A 271 -5.75 4.57 8.17
C LEU A 271 -6.83 5.38 8.90
N ALA A 272 -7.86 4.72 9.44
CA ALA A 272 -8.90 5.39 10.24
C ALA A 272 -8.29 6.05 11.48
N ILE A 273 -7.37 5.38 12.17
CA ILE A 273 -6.65 5.95 13.32
C ILE A 273 -5.82 7.17 12.89
N VAL A 274 -5.13 7.10 11.74
CA VAL A 274 -4.41 8.26 11.19
C VAL A 274 -5.36 9.43 10.88
N ALA A 275 -6.53 9.15 10.30
CA ALA A 275 -7.55 10.16 10.02
C ALA A 275 -8.06 10.84 11.30
N MET A 276 -8.38 10.05 12.34
CA MET A 276 -8.81 10.57 13.64
C MET A 276 -7.74 11.46 14.28
N ARG A 277 -6.47 11.03 14.23
CA ARG A 277 -5.34 11.81 14.74
C ARG A 277 -5.15 13.11 13.98
N ARG A 278 -5.26 13.09 12.64
CA ARG A 278 -5.21 14.29 11.80
C ARG A 278 -6.31 15.29 12.18
N ARG A 279 -7.53 14.81 12.43
CA ARG A 279 -8.65 15.65 12.88
C ARG A 279 -8.36 16.26 14.25
N ALA A 280 -7.88 15.47 15.20
CA ALA A 280 -7.52 15.95 16.54
C ALA A 280 -6.41 17.01 16.51
N GLN A 281 -5.39 16.84 15.67
CA GLN A 281 -4.33 17.83 15.47
C GLN A 281 -4.89 19.17 14.96
N ARG A 282 -5.78 19.14 13.96
CA ARG A 282 -6.43 20.35 13.41
C ARG A 282 -7.29 21.08 14.44
N SER A 283 -8.03 20.34 15.27
CA SER A 283 -8.83 20.94 16.34
C SER A 283 -7.98 21.65 17.39
N ARG A 284 -6.80 21.12 17.72
CA ARG A 284 -5.87 21.76 18.67
C ARG A 284 -5.26 23.04 18.11
N THR A 285 -4.86 23.03 16.83
CA THR A 285 -4.32 24.23 16.18
C THR A 285 -5.36 25.33 15.97
N ALA A 286 -6.65 24.97 15.87
CA ALA A 286 -7.72 25.96 15.75
C ALA A 286 -8.13 26.58 17.10
N ALA A 287 -7.76 25.95 18.22
CA ALA A 287 -8.09 26.41 19.58
C ALA A 287 -6.94 27.18 20.26
N ALA A 288 -5.75 27.18 19.66
CA ALA A 288 -4.57 27.93 20.10
C ALA A 288 -4.47 29.24 19.31
#